data_AF-A0A831WNN2-F1
#
_entry.id   AF-A0A831WNN2-F1
#
_cell.length_a   1.000
_cell.length_b   1.000
_cell.length_c   1.000
_cell.angle_alpha   90.00
_cell.angle_beta   90.00
_cell.angle_gamma   90.00
#
_symmetry.space_group_name_H-M   'P 1'
#
loop_
_entity.id
_entity.type
_entity.pdbx_description
1 polymer ?
#
loop_
_entity_poly.entity_id
_entity_poly.type
_entity_poly.pdbx_seq_one_letter_code
_entity_poly.pdbx_strand_id
1 'polypeptide(L)' 'VNLIGAGDALIAGFAIALTEEEKNFKEVIKFSMACALASASREEEEFSSREEVEKCLQFVNIKKYENKK' A
#
# COMPACT_ATOMS: atom_id res chain seq x y z
N VAL A 1 16.10 -3.97 3.88
CA VAL A 1 14.83 -4.68 3.69
C VAL A 1 14.44 -5.32 5.01
N ASN A 2 13.34 -4.87 5.60
CA ASN A 2 12.85 -5.29 6.91
C ASN A 2 11.33 -5.45 6.83
N LEU A 3 10.81 -6.66 7.02
CA LEU A 3 9.37 -6.95 6.90
C LEU A 3 8.57 -6.63 8.17
N ILE A 4 9.24 -6.32 9.29
CA ILE A 4 8.57 -5.97 10.54
C ILE A 4 7.72 -4.71 10.31
N GLY A 5 6.46 -4.73 10.74
CA GLY A 5 5.51 -3.61 10.58
C GLY A 5 4.89 -3.46 9.19
N ALA A 6 5.31 -4.23 8.18
CA ALA A 6 4.75 -4.10 6.82
C ALA A 6 3.25 -4.47 6.75
N GLY A 7 2.82 -5.42 7.58
CA GLY A 7 1.40 -5.77 7.73
C GLY A 7 0.59 -4.64 8.37
N ASP A 8 1.13 -4.01 9.41
CA ASP A 8 0.48 -2.88 10.08
C ASP A 8 0.39 -1.67 9.15
N ALA A 9 1.46 -1.38 8.41
CA ALA A 9 1.49 -0.36 7.38
C ALA A 9 0.45 -0.62 6.27
N LEU A 10 0.25 -1.89 5.89
CA LEU A 10 -0.80 -2.27 4.93
C LEU A 10 -2.19 -1.93 5.47
N ILE A 11 -2.50 -2.33 6.70
CA ILE A 11 -3.81 -2.09 7.32
C ILE A 11 -4.05 -0.60 7.57
N ALA A 12 -3.04 0.13 8.05
CA ALA A 12 -3.10 1.57 8.25
C ALA A 12 -3.35 2.30 6.92
N GLY A 13 -2.61 1.96 5.86
CA GLY A 13 -2.81 2.52 4.53
C GLY A 13 -4.20 2.23 3.98
N PHE A 14 -4.70 1.01 4.19
CA PHE A 14 -6.05 0.62 3.79
C PHE A 14 -7.12 1.44 4.51
N ALA A 15 -7.01 1.58 5.84
CA ALA A 15 -7.96 2.36 6.64
C ALA A 15 -7.97 3.84 6.23
N ILE A 16 -6.80 4.46 6.07
CA ILE A 16 -6.68 5.86 5.63
C ILE A 16 -7.33 6.04 4.26
N ALA A 17 -6.99 5.19 3.28
CA ALA A 17 -7.51 5.33 1.93
C ALA A 17 -9.03 5.10 1.83
N LEU A 18 -9.62 4.29 2.72
CA LEU A 18 -11.08 4.14 2.81
C LEU A 18 -11.79 5.40 3.33
N THR A 19 -11.12 6.21 4.15
CA THR A 19 -11.68 7.47 4.65
C THR A 19 -11.56 8.63 3.67
N GLU A 20 -10.73 8.51 2.63
CA GLU A 20 -10.62 9.52 1.58
C GLU A 20 -11.76 9.32 0.56
N GLU A 21 -12.74 10.24 0.55
CA GLU A 21 -14.02 10.12 -0.20
C GLU A 21 -13.90 9.88 -1.71
N GLU A 22 -12.73 10.15 -2.31
CA GLU A 22 -12.52 10.11 -3.76
C GLU A 22 -11.90 8.80 -4.28
N LYS A 23 -11.40 7.92 -3.41
CA LYS A 23 -10.66 6.73 -3.86
C LYS A 23 -11.58 5.56 -4.18
N ASN A 24 -11.44 5.01 -5.37
CA ASN A 24 -12.10 3.74 -5.69
C ASN A 24 -11.38 2.56 -5.01
N PHE A 25 -12.06 1.41 -4.88
CA PHE A 25 -11.50 0.25 -4.17
C PHE A 25 -10.16 -0.25 -4.74
N LYS A 26 -9.92 -0.10 -6.04
CA LYS A 26 -8.64 -0.44 -6.66
C LYS A 26 -7.53 0.50 -6.17
N GLU A 27 -7.81 1.79 -6.04
CA GLU A 27 -6.86 2.77 -5.51
C GLU A 27 -6.58 2.56 -4.01
N VAL A 28 -7.60 2.17 -3.24
CA VAL A 28 -7.45 1.80 -1.82
C VAL A 28 -6.47 0.64 -1.68
N ILE A 29 -6.67 -0.45 -2.43
CA ILE A 29 -5.76 -1.60 -2.43
C ILE A 29 -4.35 -1.20 -2.90
N LYS A 30 -4.28 -0.32 -3.91
CA LYS A 30 -3.00 0.11 -4.47
C LYS A 30 -2.19 0.90 -3.44
N PHE A 31 -2.85 1.79 -2.72
CA PHE A 31 -2.25 2.61 -1.67
C PHE A 31 -1.83 1.77 -0.46
N SER A 32 -2.69 0.87 0.02
CA SER A 32 -2.33 -0.01 1.15
C SER A 32 -1.11 -0.88 0.86
N MET A 33 -1.03 -1.45 -0.35
CA MET A 33 0.12 -2.23 -0.79
C MET A 33 1.38 -1.38 -0.93
N ALA A 34 1.25 -0.13 -1.39
CA ALA A 34 2.38 0.80 -1.45
C ALA A 34 2.91 1.18 -0.06
N CYS A 35 2.04 1.33 0.94
CA CYS A 35 2.47 1.51 2.34
C CYS A 35 3.26 0.30 2.86
N ALA A 36 2.77 -0.91 2.59
CA ALA A 36 3.46 -2.16 2.95
C ALA A 36 4.84 -2.24 2.29
N LEU A 37 4.93 -1.91 0.99
CA LEU A 37 6.17 -1.92 0.24
C LEU A 37 7.16 -0.86 0.74
N ALA A 38 6.69 0.36 1.06
CA ALA A 38 7.52 1.43 1.61
C ALA A 38 8.11 1.04 2.98
N SER A 39 7.31 0.41 3.84
CA SER A 39 7.77 -0.13 5.13
C SER A 39 8.79 -1.26 4.92
N ALA A 40 8.50 -2.21 4.02
CA ALA A 40 9.37 -3.37 3.78
C ALA A 40 10.74 -3.02 3.17
N SER A 41 10.79 -1.93 2.39
CA SER A 41 11.97 -1.55 1.59
C SER A 41 13.09 -0.91 2.41
N ARG A 42 12.86 -0.61 3.70
CA ARG A 42 13.83 0.04 4.59
C ARG A 42 14.62 -0.96 5.43
N GLU A 43 15.70 -0.51 6.05
CA GLU A 43 16.42 -1.26 7.10
C GLU A 43 15.94 -0.86 8.49
N GLU A 44 15.59 0.43 8.67
CA GLU A 44 14.94 0.98 9.86
C GLU A 44 13.43 0.73 9.86
N GLU A 45 12.82 0.68 11.05
CA GLU A 45 11.37 0.55 11.22
C GLU A 45 10.64 1.82 10.74
N GLU A 46 9.51 1.64 10.05
CA GLU A 46 8.57 2.67 9.56
C GLU A 46 9.07 3.58 8.41
N PHE A 47 8.13 4.00 7.56
CA PHE A 47 8.36 5.02 6.53
C PHE A 47 8.07 6.41 7.10
N SER A 48 8.79 7.42 6.62
CA SER A 48 8.81 8.76 7.22
C SER A 48 7.97 9.79 6.46
N SER A 49 7.53 9.45 5.24
CA SER A 49 6.85 10.40 4.37
C SER A 49 5.86 9.76 3.40
N ARG A 50 4.85 10.55 2.99
CA ARG A 50 3.91 10.18 1.92
C ARG A 50 4.60 10.03 0.57
N GLU A 51 5.68 10.76 0.32
CA GLU A 51 6.45 10.69 -0.93
C GLU A 51 7.10 9.31 -1.13
N GLU A 52 7.58 8.67 -0.06
CA GLU A 52 8.10 7.30 -0.10
C GLU A 52 7.02 6.29 -0.52
N VAL A 53 5.80 6.45 -0.02
CA VAL A 53 4.65 5.64 -0.43
C VAL A 53 4.28 5.90 -1.89
N GLU A 54 4.31 7.15 -2.33
CA GLU A 54 4.00 7.52 -3.72
C GLU A 54 5.00 6.92 -4.72
N LYS A 55 6.29 6.86 -4.36
CA LYS A 55 7.30 6.14 -5.14
C LYS A 55 6.98 4.65 -5.25
N CYS A 56 6.35 4.05 -4.23
CA CYS A 56 5.97 2.65 -4.24
C CYS A 56 4.74 2.37 -5.12
N LEU A 57 3.83 3.34 -5.31
CA LEU A 57 2.61 3.17 -6.12
C LEU A 57 2.91 2.72 -7.55
N GLN A 58 4.03 3.14 -8.15
CA GLN A 58 4.39 2.78 -9.52
C GLN A 58 4.68 1.28 -9.68
N PHE A 59 5.03 0.58 -8.59
CA PHE A 59 5.37 -0.85 -8.61
C PHE A 59 4.18 -1.77 -8.29
N VAL A 60 3.03 -1.20 -7.89
CA VAL A 60 1.84 -1.99 -7.54
C VAL A 60 0.90 -2.09 -8.73
N ASN A 61 0.71 -3.30 -9.25
CA ASN A 61 -0.23 -3.59 -10.32
C ASN A 61 -1.41 -4.44 -9.82
N ILE A 62 -2.64 -3.97 -10.05
CA ILE A 62 -3.86 -4.69 -9.64
C ILE A 62 -4.56 -5.24 -10.86
N LYS A 63 -4.73 -6.57 -10.86
CA LYS A 63 -5.49 -7.29 -11.87
C LYS A 63 -6.76 -7.87 -11.23
N LYS A 64 -7.91 -7.52 -11.77
CA LYS A 64 -9.17 -8.18 -11.42
C LYS A 64 -9.11 -9.60 -11.98
N TYR A 65 -9.37 -10.58 -11.13
CA TYR A 65 -9.51 -11.96 -11.58
C TYR A 65 -10.95 -12.18 -12.08
N GLU A 66 -11.08 -12.64 -13.32
CA GLU A 66 -12.37 -13.06 -13.89
C GLU A 66 -12.37 -14.57 -14.03
N ASN A 67 -13.29 -15.22 -13.33
CA ASN A 67 -13.41 -16.67 -13.39
C ASN A 67 -14.14 -17.05 -14.68
N LYS A 68 -13.44 -17.66 -15.64
CA LYS A 68 -14.07 -18.24 -16.82
C LYS A 68 -14.75 -19.53 -16.39
N LYS A 69 -16.06 -19.48 -16.17
CA LYS A 69 -16.92 -20.67 -16.09
C LYS A 69 -16.96 -21.38 -17.42
#